data_AF-E4TH49-F1
#
_entry.id   AF-E4TH49-F1
#
_cell.length_a   1.000
_cell.length_b   1.000
_cell.length_c   1.000
_cell.angle_alpha   90.00
_cell.angle_beta   90.00
_cell.angle_gamma   90.00
#
_symmetry.space_group_name_H-M   'P 1'
#
loop_
_entity.id
_entity.type
_entity.pdbx_description
1 polymer ?
#
loop_
_entity_poly.entity_id
_entity_poly.type
_entity_poly.pdbx_seq_one_letter_code
_entity_poly.pdbx_strand_id
1 'polypeptide(L)'
;MPIAELVKSADFKSEKHVPVIECPNGLNKGEYSLIEVSVGKEIPHPNTTEHYIGWISLYFKPASGKPVYNLGRAEFLAHGESTEGANKGPAYTNPVACFKVKLEESGTLVAVSYCNIHGLWESQVDVNF
;
A
#
# COMPACT_ATOMS: atom_id res chain seq x y z
N MET A 1 -7.26 -18.82 -14.58
CA MET A 1 -7.41 -17.39 -14.25
C MET A 1 -6.13 -16.94 -13.55
N PRO A 2 -5.32 -16.10 -14.20
CA PRO A 2 -4.17 -15.43 -13.58
C PRO A 2 -4.60 -14.50 -12.44
N ILE A 3 -3.77 -14.38 -11.39
CA ILE A 3 -4.06 -13.46 -10.27
C ILE A 3 -4.20 -12.00 -10.70
N ALA A 4 -3.48 -11.59 -11.76
CA ALA A 4 -3.53 -10.23 -12.30
C ALA A 4 -4.95 -9.81 -12.74
N GLU A 5 -5.80 -10.76 -13.15
CA GLU A 5 -7.20 -10.48 -13.51
C GLU A 5 -8.08 -10.19 -12.27
N LEU A 6 -7.57 -10.44 -11.07
CA LEU A 6 -8.26 -10.25 -9.79
C LEU A 6 -7.75 -9.02 -9.01
N VAL A 7 -6.69 -8.38 -9.49
CA VAL A 7 -6.14 -7.15 -8.91
C VAL A 7 -6.78 -5.95 -9.60
N LYS A 8 -7.39 -5.07 -8.81
CA LYS A 8 -8.13 -3.91 -9.32
C LYS A 8 -7.30 -2.64 -9.24
N SER A 9 -7.48 -1.75 -10.20
CA SER A 9 -6.92 -0.39 -10.21
C SER A 9 -8.03 0.61 -10.58
N ALA A 10 -7.92 1.85 -10.05
CA ALA A 10 -8.89 2.92 -10.28
C ALA A 10 -8.27 4.29 -9.93
N ASP A 11 -9.00 5.38 -10.15
CA ASP A 11 -8.64 6.70 -9.64
C ASP A 11 -8.96 6.78 -8.14
N PHE A 12 -7.92 6.97 -7.32
CA PHE A 12 -8.01 7.06 -5.85
C PHE A 12 -8.91 8.20 -5.36
N LYS A 13 -9.16 9.23 -6.19
CA LYS A 13 -10.10 10.31 -5.87
C LYS A 13 -11.56 9.85 -5.88
N SER A 14 -11.84 8.74 -6.55
CA SER A 14 -13.18 8.15 -6.67
C SER A 14 -13.29 6.78 -5.98
N GLU A 15 -12.16 6.13 -5.72
CA GLU A 15 -12.10 4.77 -5.18
C GLU A 15 -11.14 4.69 -3.99
N LYS A 16 -11.71 4.42 -2.81
CA LYS A 16 -11.01 4.45 -1.52
C LYS A 16 -9.98 3.34 -1.33
N HIS A 17 -10.06 2.26 -2.12
CA HIS A 17 -9.21 1.09 -1.92
C HIS A 17 -7.84 1.18 -2.60
N VAL A 18 -7.69 2.10 -3.55
CA VAL A 18 -6.45 2.26 -4.31
C VAL A 18 -5.33 2.68 -3.35
N PRO A 19 -4.22 1.93 -3.25
CA PRO A 19 -3.07 2.37 -2.47
C PRO A 19 -2.44 3.58 -3.15
N VAL A 20 -2.20 4.66 -2.43
CA VAL A 20 -1.58 5.88 -2.96
C VAL A 20 -0.12 5.90 -2.54
N ILE A 21 0.79 6.08 -3.50
CA ILE A 21 2.24 6.15 -3.28
C ILE A 21 2.65 7.63 -3.28
N GLU A 22 3.26 8.08 -2.20
CA GLU A 22 3.79 9.44 -2.05
C GLU A 22 5.28 9.40 -1.69
N CYS A 23 6.06 10.27 -2.34
CA CYS A 23 7.48 10.48 -2.05
C CYS A 23 7.65 11.91 -1.51
N PRO A 24 7.29 12.17 -0.23
CA PRO A 24 7.10 13.53 0.29
C PRO A 24 8.35 14.42 0.18
N ASN A 25 9.54 13.82 0.24
CA ASN A 25 10.82 14.52 0.16
C ASN A 25 11.54 14.29 -1.19
N GLY A 26 10.82 13.75 -2.17
CA GLY A 26 11.43 13.25 -3.41
C GLY A 26 12.26 11.99 -3.20
N LEU A 27 12.87 11.53 -4.29
CA LEU A 27 13.77 10.38 -4.32
C LEU A 27 15.11 10.83 -4.91
N ASN A 28 16.23 10.36 -4.34
CA ASN A 28 17.56 10.57 -4.89
C ASN A 28 18.23 9.22 -5.16
N LYS A 29 18.89 9.11 -6.31
CA LYS A 29 19.66 7.91 -6.66
C LYS A 29 20.76 7.67 -5.62
N GLY A 30 20.84 6.45 -5.12
CA GLY A 30 21.90 6.04 -4.21
C GLY A 30 21.72 6.56 -2.77
N GLU A 31 20.57 7.14 -2.43
CA GLU A 31 20.26 7.60 -1.08
C GLU A 31 19.03 6.89 -0.50
N TYR A 32 18.95 6.83 0.83
CA TYR A 32 17.74 6.34 1.49
C TYR A 32 16.66 7.43 1.50
N SER A 33 15.58 7.19 0.77
CA SER A 33 14.42 8.08 0.70
C SER A 33 13.19 7.42 1.33
N LEU A 34 12.27 8.24 1.84
CA LEU A 34 11.02 7.78 2.45
C LEU A 34 9.93 7.69 1.38
N ILE A 35 9.29 6.54 1.29
CA ILE A 35 8.08 6.32 0.49
C ILE A 35 6.94 6.03 1.46
N GLU A 36 5.90 6.85 1.40
CA GLU A 36 4.64 6.61 2.11
C GLU A 36 3.66 5.92 1.16
N VAL A 37 2.97 4.90 1.66
CA VAL A 37 1.87 4.25 0.95
C VAL A 37 0.66 4.19 1.87
N SER A 38 -0.48 4.68 1.41
CA SER A 38 -1.72 4.76 2.20
C SER A 38 -2.95 4.29 1.41
N VAL A 39 -3.95 3.74 2.10
CA VAL A 39 -5.27 3.45 1.52
C VAL A 39 -6.32 4.35 2.17
N GLY A 40 -7.29 4.82 1.38
CA GLY A 40 -8.33 5.74 1.84
C GLY A 40 -7.86 7.20 1.97
N LYS A 41 -6.88 7.61 1.15
CA LYS A 41 -6.26 8.95 1.19
C LYS A 41 -7.26 10.09 0.97
N GLU A 42 -8.05 10.02 -0.10
CA GLU A 42 -9.05 11.04 -0.44
C GLU A 42 -10.42 10.70 0.18
N ILE A 43 -10.85 9.45 0.01
CA ILE A 43 -12.09 8.92 0.57
C ILE A 43 -11.72 7.93 1.67
N PRO A 44 -12.08 8.16 2.95
CA PRO A 44 -11.75 7.24 4.03
C PRO A 44 -12.27 5.81 3.80
N HIS A 45 -11.41 4.83 4.04
CA HIS A 45 -11.78 3.42 4.11
C HIS A 45 -12.18 3.06 5.54
N PRO A 46 -13.22 2.23 5.76
CA PRO A 46 -13.57 1.74 7.10
C PRO A 46 -12.42 1.00 7.79
N ASN A 47 -12.42 1.04 9.11
CA ASN A 47 -11.50 0.25 9.93
C ASN A 47 -12.28 -0.34 11.11
N THR A 48 -13.09 -1.34 10.79
CA THR A 48 -13.91 -2.08 11.76
C THR A 48 -13.45 -3.53 11.80
N THR A 49 -13.84 -4.28 12.82
CA THR A 49 -13.56 -5.72 12.93
C THR A 49 -14.07 -6.49 11.70
N GLU A 50 -15.16 -6.03 11.08
CA GLU A 50 -15.79 -6.65 9.92
C GLU A 50 -15.22 -6.19 8.58
N HIS A 51 -14.65 -4.98 8.51
CA HIS A 51 -14.23 -4.37 7.25
C HIS A 51 -13.00 -3.46 7.45
N TYR A 52 -11.87 -3.93 6.93
CA TYR A 52 -10.57 -3.29 7.10
C TYR A 52 -9.60 -3.61 5.96
N ILE A 53 -8.55 -2.81 5.87
CA ILE A 53 -7.38 -3.08 5.03
C ILE A 53 -6.40 -3.92 5.85
N GLY A 54 -6.09 -5.12 5.37
CA GLY A 54 -5.21 -6.05 6.09
C GLY A 54 -3.73 -5.76 5.88
N TRP A 55 -3.34 -5.29 4.68
CA TRP A 55 -1.93 -5.05 4.38
C TRP A 55 -1.70 -4.15 3.16
N ILE A 56 -0.49 -3.60 3.08
CA ILE A 56 0.10 -2.95 1.92
C ILE A 56 1.48 -3.58 1.65
N SER A 57 1.80 -3.88 0.39
CA SER A 57 3.13 -4.29 -0.07
C SER A 57 3.64 -3.30 -1.10
N LEU A 58 4.92 -2.95 -1.02
CA LEU A 58 5.59 -2.07 -1.98
C LEU A 58 6.62 -2.87 -2.77
N TYR A 59 6.63 -2.67 -4.07
CA TYR A 59 7.54 -3.33 -5.01
C TYR A 59 8.26 -2.30 -5.87
N PHE A 60 9.40 -2.70 -6.42
CA PHE A 60 10.14 -1.93 -7.41
C PHE A 60 10.45 -2.77 -8.64
N LYS A 61 10.08 -2.27 -9.82
CA LYS A 61 10.43 -2.84 -11.13
C LYS A 61 11.47 -1.94 -11.80
N PRO A 62 12.75 -2.34 -11.85
CA PRO A 62 13.77 -1.52 -12.49
C PRO A 62 13.55 -1.38 -14.00
N ALA A 63 13.89 -0.23 -14.55
CA ALA A 63 13.79 0.05 -15.98
C ALA A 63 14.75 -0.82 -16.84
N SER A 64 15.83 -1.33 -16.24
CA SER A 64 16.78 -2.24 -16.92
C SER A 64 16.21 -3.60 -17.29
N GLY A 65 14.93 -3.87 -17.01
CA GLY A 65 14.27 -5.14 -17.34
C GLY A 65 14.50 -6.25 -16.31
N LYS A 66 15.29 -6.00 -15.26
CA LYS A 66 15.49 -6.92 -14.12
C LYS A 66 14.15 -7.34 -13.47
N PRO A 67 14.10 -8.47 -12.75
CA PRO A 67 12.88 -8.90 -12.05
C PRO A 67 12.30 -7.83 -11.12
N VAL A 68 11.04 -7.98 -10.73
CA VAL A 68 10.44 -7.14 -9.69
C VAL A 68 11.04 -7.51 -8.32
N TYR A 69 11.28 -6.51 -7.48
CA TYR A 69 11.78 -6.68 -6.12
C TYR A 69 10.72 -6.28 -5.11
N ASN A 70 10.46 -7.12 -4.10
CA ASN A 70 9.62 -6.75 -2.97
C ASN A 70 10.44 -5.88 -2.00
N LEU A 71 10.05 -4.62 -1.84
CA LEU A 71 10.71 -3.65 -0.96
C LEU A 71 10.24 -3.78 0.49
N GLY A 72 9.06 -4.38 0.71
CA GLY A 72 8.53 -4.65 2.03
C GLY A 72 7.01 -4.82 2.02
N ARG A 73 6.51 -5.28 3.16
CA ARG A 73 5.08 -5.43 3.45
C ARG A 73 4.80 -4.96 4.87
N ALA A 74 3.74 -4.18 5.01
CA ALA A 74 3.18 -3.78 6.29
C ALA A 74 1.82 -4.44 6.47
N GLU A 75 1.63 -5.08 7.61
CA GLU A 75 0.34 -5.67 8.01
C GLU A 75 -0.27 -4.81 9.10
N PHE A 76 -1.55 -4.48 8.94
CA PHE A 76 -2.32 -3.71 9.90
C PHE A 76 -3.20 -4.70 10.64
N LEU A 77 -2.97 -4.90 11.94
CA LEU A 77 -3.46 -6.09 12.65
C LEU A 77 -4.55 -5.80 13.68
N ALA A 78 -4.67 -4.57 14.16
CA ALA A 78 -5.67 -4.18 15.15
C ALA A 78 -6.82 -3.44 14.49
N HIS A 79 -8.05 -3.94 14.67
CA HIS A 79 -9.29 -3.43 14.08
C HIS A 79 -10.43 -3.38 15.10
N GLY A 80 -10.11 -3.12 16.37
CA GLY A 80 -11.08 -2.98 17.45
C GLY A 80 -11.62 -4.31 17.99
N GLU A 81 -10.99 -5.44 17.73
CA GLU A 81 -11.36 -6.72 18.33
C GLU A 81 -11.10 -6.76 19.85
N SER A 82 -12.03 -7.34 20.61
CA SER A 82 -11.85 -7.62 22.05
C SER A 82 -12.80 -8.72 22.54
N THR A 83 -12.58 -9.20 23.78
CA THR A 83 -13.48 -10.13 24.47
C THR A 83 -14.85 -9.53 24.82
N GLU A 84 -14.99 -8.20 24.78
CA GLU A 84 -16.26 -7.50 25.00
C GLU A 84 -17.14 -7.45 23.73
N GLY A 85 -16.57 -7.81 22.58
CA GLY A 85 -17.22 -7.86 21.27
C GLY A 85 -16.43 -7.12 20.19
N ALA A 86 -16.89 -7.25 18.94
CA ALA A 86 -16.35 -6.52 17.80
C ALA A 86 -16.44 -5.00 18.00
N ASN A 87 -15.43 -4.27 17.51
CA ASN A 87 -15.32 -2.81 17.58
C ASN A 87 -15.27 -2.20 19.00
N LYS A 88 -14.98 -3.00 20.03
CA LYS A 88 -14.86 -2.54 21.43
C LYS A 88 -13.43 -2.59 21.97
N GLY A 89 -12.48 -3.07 21.17
CA GLY A 89 -11.06 -3.06 21.49
C GLY A 89 -10.48 -1.64 21.51
N PRO A 90 -9.43 -1.41 22.30
CA PRO A 90 -8.86 -0.08 22.49
C PRO A 90 -7.92 0.37 21.36
N ALA A 91 -7.65 -0.49 20.37
CA ALA A 91 -6.60 -0.26 19.38
C ALA A 91 -7.10 -0.46 17.95
N TYR A 92 -6.67 0.42 17.06
CA TYR A 92 -6.92 0.39 15.62
C TYR A 92 -5.62 0.78 14.90
N THR A 93 -5.28 0.07 13.83
CA THR A 93 -4.13 0.38 12.98
C THR A 93 -4.62 0.95 11.66
N ASN A 94 -4.28 2.21 11.36
CA ASN A 94 -4.67 2.84 10.09
C ASN A 94 -3.79 2.30 8.94
N PRO A 95 -4.31 2.15 7.69
CA PRO A 95 -3.55 1.50 6.61
C PRO A 95 -2.60 2.48 5.93
N VAL A 96 -1.56 2.87 6.67
CA VAL A 96 -0.47 3.74 6.21
C VAL A 96 0.85 3.06 6.54
N ALA A 97 1.73 2.94 5.55
CA ALA A 97 3.03 2.31 5.68
C ALA A 97 4.11 3.21 5.11
N CYS A 98 5.23 3.32 5.83
CA CYS A 98 6.39 4.10 5.40
C CYS A 98 7.59 3.16 5.18
N PHE A 99 8.13 3.17 3.96
CA PHE A 99 9.29 2.37 3.58
C PHE A 99 10.48 3.29 3.34
N LYS A 100 11.56 3.10 4.09
CA LYS A 100 12.82 3.81 3.86
C LYS A 100 13.71 2.97 2.95
N VAL A 101 13.81 3.35 1.68
CA VAL A 101 14.43 2.53 0.63
C VAL A 101 15.55 3.27 -0.08
N LYS A 102 16.51 2.53 -0.62
CA LYS A 102 17.59 3.05 -1.47
C LYS A 102 17.45 2.47 -2.87
N LEU A 103 17.33 3.32 -3.89
CA LEU A 103 17.21 2.92 -5.28
C LEU A 103 18.45 3.38 -6.08
N GLU A 104 18.98 2.50 -6.93
CA GLU A 104 20.22 2.73 -7.69
C GLU A 104 19.98 3.05 -9.18
N GLU A 105 18.74 2.92 -9.64
CA GLU A 105 18.33 3.16 -11.02
C GLU A 105 16.85 3.57 -11.08
N SER A 106 16.45 4.21 -12.19
CA SER A 106 15.05 4.54 -12.48
C SER A 106 14.21 3.27 -12.68
N GLY A 107 12.90 3.40 -12.53
CA GLY A 107 11.97 2.29 -12.68
C GLY A 107 10.57 2.67 -12.22
N THR A 108 9.78 1.68 -11.84
CA THR A 108 8.40 1.88 -11.39
C THR A 108 8.22 1.31 -9.99
N LEU A 109 7.67 2.13 -9.09
CA LEU A 109 7.15 1.67 -7.80
C LEU A 109 5.75 1.12 -8.03
N VAL A 110 5.47 -0.06 -7.48
CA VAL A 110 4.15 -0.69 -7.55
C VAL A 110 3.70 -0.99 -6.13
N ALA A 111 2.53 -0.48 -5.75
CA ALA A 111 1.91 -0.79 -4.47
C ALA A 111 0.75 -1.74 -4.67
N VAL A 112 0.64 -2.75 -3.82
CA VAL A 112 -0.50 -3.66 -3.76
C VAL A 112 -1.10 -3.61 -2.36
N SER A 113 -2.42 -3.53 -2.26
CA SER A 113 -3.15 -3.56 -0.99
C SER A 113 -4.21 -4.65 -0.97
N TYR A 114 -4.71 -4.99 0.22
CA TYR A 114 -5.80 -5.94 0.38
C TYR A 114 -6.84 -5.46 1.37
N CYS A 115 -8.08 -5.39 0.92
CA CYS A 115 -9.25 -5.26 1.79
C CYS A 115 -9.82 -6.65 2.08
N ASN A 116 -10.16 -6.92 3.34
CA ASN A 116 -10.64 -8.23 3.79
C ASN A 116 -11.89 -8.73 3.05
N ILE A 117 -12.73 -7.83 2.54
CA ILE A 117 -13.96 -8.16 1.78
C ILE A 117 -13.98 -7.60 0.35
N HIS A 118 -13.09 -6.67 -0.01
CA HIS A 118 -13.04 -6.08 -1.35
C HIS A 118 -11.84 -6.52 -2.21
N GLY A 119 -10.99 -7.42 -1.70
CA GLY A 119 -9.93 -8.05 -2.48
C GLY A 119 -8.71 -7.14 -2.74
N LEU A 120 -8.03 -7.37 -3.86
CA LEU A 120 -6.71 -6.81 -4.16
C LEU A 120 -6.78 -5.47 -4.92
N TRP A 121 -6.07 -4.51 -4.31
CA TRP A 121 -5.68 -3.15 -4.70
C TRP A 121 -4.37 -3.02 -5.47
N GLU A 122 -4.24 -2.27 -6.57
CA GLU A 122 -2.92 -1.81 -7.02
C GLU A 122 -2.87 -0.36 -7.53
N SER A 123 -1.67 0.21 -7.47
CA SER A 123 -1.29 1.44 -8.14
C SER A 123 0.20 1.43 -8.46
N GLN A 124 0.64 2.37 -9.29
CA GLN A 124 2.05 2.54 -9.63
C GLN A 124 2.43 4.00 -9.85
N VAL A 125 3.70 4.31 -9.60
CA VAL A 125 4.33 5.61 -9.87
C VAL A 125 5.71 5.39 -10.46
N ASP A 126 6.04 6.12 -11.52
CA ASP A 126 7.38 6.10 -12.11
C ASP A 126 8.38 6.90 -11.27
N VAL A 127 9.57 6.35 -11.13
CA VAL A 127 10.72 6.95 -10.46
C VAL A 127 11.79 7.26 -11.50
N ASN A 128 12.11 8.55 -11.64
CA ASN A 128 13.10 9.04 -12.58
C ASN A 128 14.24 9.72 -11.81
N PHE A 129 15.47 9.30 -12.09
CA PHE A 129 16.72 9.91 -11.65
C PHE A 129 17.54 10.42 -12.84
#